data_AF-A0A5F1ZSV5-F1
#
_entry.id   AF-A0A5F1ZSV5-F1
#
_cell.length_a   1.000
_cell.length_b   1.000
_cell.length_c   1.000
_cell.angle_alpha   90.00
_cell.angle_beta   90.00
_cell.angle_gamma   90.00
#
_symmetry.space_group_name_H-M   'P 1'
#
loop_
_entity.id
_entity.type
_entity.pdbx_description
1 polymer ?
#
loop_
_entity_poly.entity_id
_entity_poly.type
_entity_poly.pdbx_seq_one_letter_code
_entity_poly.pdbx_strand_id
1 'polypeptide(L)'
;MGRITYLRFAFSLFTRDWITSALHVVFSAFFGYGFVYGFFAARTEKISSDLSSIELFLKSPYLVLCLSGLAFIFMTIVRIMSRSGDNGIMMAVGGNRNGVVFLQTMEVWLIHGIGFVGSILISILLPFGNPELVSFLDYLGTILLEILLIGAIAGFTAFLYTLIDPYKSIRRGK
;
A
#
# COMPACT_ATOMS: atom_id res chain seq x y z
N MET A 1 -11.80 29.70 23.08
CA MET A 1 -11.87 28.33 22.50
C MET A 1 -13.33 27.96 22.31
N GLY A 2 -13.82 27.92 21.07
CA GLY A 2 -15.24 27.62 20.80
C GLY A 2 -15.57 26.17 21.11
N ARG A 3 -16.72 25.90 21.77
CA ARG A 3 -17.22 24.55 22.03
C ARG A 3 -17.47 23.84 20.69
N ILE A 4 -16.55 22.95 20.31
CA ILE A 4 -16.77 22.02 19.20
C ILE A 4 -17.82 21.02 19.70
N THR A 5 -19.02 21.04 19.10
CA THR A 5 -20.04 20.01 19.34
C THR A 5 -19.50 18.65 18.90
N TYR A 6 -19.73 17.60 19.69
CA TYR A 6 -19.27 16.22 19.43
C TYR A 6 -19.51 15.76 17.97
N LEU A 7 -20.67 16.11 17.40
CA LEU A 7 -21.01 15.86 16.00
C LEU A 7 -20.01 16.47 15.00
N ARG A 8 -19.60 17.74 15.19
CA ARG A 8 -18.63 18.40 14.30
C ARG A 8 -17.25 17.75 14.38
N PHE A 9 -16.85 17.30 15.57
CA PHE A 9 -15.61 16.56 15.77
C PHE A 9 -15.65 15.19 15.06
N ALA A 10 -16.73 14.43 15.25
CA ALA A 10 -16.93 13.13 14.62
C ALA A 10 -16.95 13.21 13.09
N PHE A 11 -17.68 14.18 12.52
CA PHE A 11 -17.71 14.40 11.07
C PHE A 11 -16.34 14.80 10.50
N SER A 12 -15.59 15.65 11.21
CA SER A 12 -14.23 16.03 10.79
C SER A 12 -13.30 14.82 10.74
N LEU A 13 -13.36 13.95 11.75
CA LEU A 13 -12.54 12.75 11.85
C LEU A 13 -12.90 11.73 10.74
N PHE A 14 -14.20 11.48 10.54
CA PHE A 14 -14.68 10.63 9.46
C PHE A 14 -14.25 11.15 8.07
N THR A 15 -14.40 12.45 7.82
CA THR A 15 -14.08 13.05 6.52
C THR A 15 -12.57 12.95 6.22
N ARG A 16 -11.72 13.19 7.22
CA ARG A 16 -10.27 13.02 7.09
C ARG A 16 -9.91 11.57 6.78
N ASP A 17 -10.48 10.62 7.51
CA ASP A 17 -10.15 9.20 7.36
C ASP A 17 -10.67 8.66 6.01
N TRP A 18 -11.82 9.15 5.54
CA TRP A 18 -12.34 8.87 4.20
C TRP A 18 -11.42 9.42 3.10
N ILE A 19 -11.06 10.71 3.17
CA ILE A 19 -10.19 11.35 2.15
C ILE A 19 -8.84 10.64 2.09
N THR A 20 -8.21 10.37 3.24
CA THR A 20 -6.93 9.66 3.26
C THR A 20 -7.05 8.27 2.65
N SER A 21 -8.10 7.51 2.98
CA SER A 21 -8.31 6.18 2.43
C SER A 21 -8.54 6.23 0.91
N ALA A 22 -9.35 7.18 0.43
CA ALA A 22 -9.58 7.38 -1.00
C ALA A 22 -8.29 7.75 -1.75
N LEU A 23 -7.44 8.63 -1.18
CA LEU A 23 -6.14 8.95 -1.74
C LEU A 23 -5.24 7.72 -1.83
N HIS A 24 -5.18 6.91 -0.77
CA HIS A 24 -4.42 5.66 -0.81
C HIS A 24 -4.93 4.72 -1.90
N VAL A 25 -6.24 4.56 -2.08
CA VAL A 25 -6.81 3.75 -3.17
C VAL A 25 -6.40 4.29 -4.55
N VAL A 26 -6.53 5.60 -4.78
CA VAL A 26 -6.21 6.22 -6.07
C VAL A 26 -4.73 6.09 -6.41
N PHE A 27 -3.84 6.42 -5.46
CA PHE A 27 -2.41 6.24 -5.67
C PHE A 27 -2.03 4.76 -5.83
N SER A 28 -2.71 3.85 -5.13
CA SER A 28 -2.50 2.42 -5.31
C SER A 28 -2.91 1.94 -6.69
N ALA A 29 -3.98 2.48 -7.27
CA ALA A 29 -4.34 2.17 -8.66
C ALA A 29 -3.28 2.68 -9.64
N PHE A 30 -2.77 3.90 -9.41
CA PHE A 30 -1.74 4.50 -10.26
C PHE A 30 -0.41 3.73 -10.20
N PHE A 31 0.13 3.50 -9.00
CA PHE A 31 1.37 2.73 -8.83
C PHE A 31 1.16 1.25 -9.14
N GLY A 32 -0.04 0.72 -8.92
CA GLY A 32 -0.41 -0.65 -9.29
C GLY A 32 -0.34 -0.89 -10.78
N TYR A 33 -0.77 0.10 -11.56
CA TYR A 33 -0.70 0.04 -13.01
C TYR A 33 0.76 -0.06 -13.47
N GLY A 34 1.63 0.80 -12.94
CA GLY A 34 3.08 0.71 -13.18
C GLY A 34 3.72 -0.59 -12.68
N PHE A 35 3.25 -1.13 -11.56
CA PHE A 35 3.73 -2.39 -11.01
C PHE A 35 3.37 -3.60 -11.88
N VAL A 36 2.12 -3.66 -12.37
CA VAL A 36 1.66 -4.68 -13.31
C VAL A 36 2.49 -4.62 -14.60
N TYR A 37 2.68 -3.41 -15.15
CA TYR A 37 3.54 -3.20 -16.31
C TYR A 37 4.96 -3.71 -16.08
N GLY A 38 5.60 -3.26 -14.99
CA GLY A 38 6.98 -3.58 -14.69
C GLY A 38 7.21 -5.08 -14.52
N PHE A 39 6.24 -5.79 -13.93
CA PHE A 39 6.30 -7.24 -13.80
C PHE A 39 6.15 -7.95 -15.15
N PHE A 40 5.19 -7.54 -15.98
CA PHE A 40 4.99 -8.13 -17.31
C PHE A 40 6.24 -7.97 -18.15
N ALA A 41 6.73 -6.75 -18.24
CA ALA A 41 7.89 -6.44 -19.04
C ALA A 41 9.16 -7.10 -18.48
N ALA A 42 9.32 -7.23 -17.16
CA ALA A 42 10.41 -8.03 -16.56
C ALA A 42 10.35 -9.52 -16.90
N ARG A 43 9.15 -10.09 -17.13
CA ARG A 43 8.94 -11.49 -17.50
C ARG A 43 9.14 -11.73 -18.99
N THR A 44 8.77 -10.75 -19.83
CA THR A 44 8.85 -10.86 -21.30
C THR A 44 10.18 -10.38 -21.88
N GLU A 45 10.79 -9.33 -21.33
CA GLU A 45 12.11 -8.86 -21.74
C GLU A 45 13.20 -9.69 -21.05
N LYS A 46 13.81 -10.60 -21.83
CA LYS A 46 14.96 -11.42 -21.39
C LYS A 46 16.32 -10.76 -21.65
N ILE A 47 16.35 -9.55 -22.20
CA ILE A 47 17.60 -8.93 -22.66
C ILE A 47 18.31 -8.30 -21.47
N SER A 48 19.56 -8.73 -21.23
CA SER A 48 20.44 -8.16 -20.22
C SER A 48 20.69 -6.68 -20.53
N SER A 49 20.03 -5.79 -19.80
CA SER A 49 20.29 -4.37 -19.88
C SER A 49 21.55 -4.03 -19.08
N ASP A 50 22.55 -3.48 -19.75
CA ASP A 50 23.81 -3.07 -19.12
C ASP A 50 23.54 -1.93 -18.12
N LEU A 51 23.82 -2.20 -16.83
CA LEU A 51 23.50 -1.34 -15.68
C LEU A 51 24.15 0.05 -15.72
N SER A 52 25.12 0.24 -16.61
CA SER A 52 25.90 1.47 -16.76
C SER A 52 25.33 2.48 -17.77
N SER A 53 24.31 2.11 -18.55
CA SER A 53 23.80 2.97 -19.63
C SER A 53 22.64 3.87 -19.18
N ILE A 54 22.66 5.14 -19.59
CA ILE A 54 21.54 6.09 -19.42
C ILE A 54 20.27 5.61 -20.15
N GLU A 55 20.40 4.76 -21.17
CA GLU A 55 19.26 4.12 -21.84
C GLU A 55 18.46 3.17 -20.93
N LEU A 56 19.05 2.70 -19.82
CA LEU A 56 18.38 1.90 -18.80
C LEU A 56 17.16 2.65 -18.22
N PHE A 57 17.24 3.96 -18.02
CA PHE A 57 16.10 4.73 -17.49
C PHE A 57 14.94 4.84 -18.50
N LEU A 58 15.23 4.77 -19.80
CA LEU A 58 14.23 4.87 -20.87
C LEU A 58 13.65 3.50 -21.26
N LYS A 59 14.36 2.40 -20.97
CA LYS A 59 14.01 1.04 -21.42
C LYS A 59 13.94 -0.01 -20.30
N SER A 60 14.06 0.34 -19.02
CA SER A 60 14.10 -0.67 -17.94
C SER A 60 12.75 -0.84 -17.24
N PRO A 61 11.96 -1.86 -17.59
CA PRO A 61 10.75 -2.21 -16.86
C PRO A 61 11.03 -2.62 -15.40
N TYR A 62 12.24 -3.11 -15.12
CA TYR A 62 12.68 -3.41 -13.75
C TYR A 62 12.70 -2.17 -12.87
N LEU A 63 13.10 -1.03 -13.42
CA LEU A 63 13.12 0.22 -12.68
C LEU A 63 11.70 0.69 -12.36
N VAL A 64 10.74 0.52 -13.28
CA VAL A 64 9.33 0.81 -13.03
C VAL A 64 8.74 -0.11 -11.97
N LEU A 65 9.06 -1.41 -12.03
CA LEU A 65 8.64 -2.39 -11.01
C LEU A 65 9.19 -2.01 -9.63
N CYS A 66 10.48 -1.70 -9.53
CA CYS A 66 11.13 -1.31 -8.29
C CYS A 66 10.58 0.01 -7.73
N LEU A 67 10.40 1.04 -8.56
CA LEU A 67 9.86 2.32 -8.12
C LEU A 67 8.40 2.20 -7.65
N SER A 68 7.57 1.47 -8.39
CA SER A 68 6.17 1.25 -8.04
C SER A 68 6.05 0.40 -6.77
N GLY A 69 6.89 -0.64 -6.65
CA GLY A 69 7.00 -1.44 -5.43
C GLY A 69 7.43 -0.60 -4.23
N LEU A 70 8.44 0.25 -4.40
CA LEU A 70 8.90 1.17 -3.35
C LEU A 70 7.81 2.16 -2.93
N ALA A 71 7.04 2.69 -3.89
CA ALA A 71 5.90 3.55 -3.59
C ALA A 71 4.84 2.81 -2.75
N PHE A 72 4.53 1.55 -3.08
CA PHE A 72 3.63 0.71 -2.27
C PHE A 72 4.15 0.48 -0.85
N ILE A 73 5.43 0.17 -0.70
CA ILE A 73 6.09 0.01 0.61
C ILE A 73 5.92 1.29 1.44
N PHE A 74 6.27 2.45 0.86
CA PHE A 74 6.16 3.73 1.57
C PHE A 74 4.72 4.07 1.95
N MET A 75 3.78 3.91 1.02
CA MET A 75 2.37 4.18 1.32
C MET A 75 1.84 3.25 2.42
N THR A 76 2.22 1.97 2.40
CA THR A 76 1.85 0.99 3.43
C THR A 76 2.39 1.41 4.80
N ILE A 77 3.66 1.78 4.86
CA ILE A 77 4.28 2.28 6.09
C ILE A 77 3.55 3.52 6.58
N VAL A 78 3.34 4.52 5.72
CA VAL A 78 2.66 5.78 6.07
C VAL A 78 1.25 5.51 6.59
N ARG A 79 0.51 4.58 5.98
CA ARG A 79 -0.84 4.22 6.44
C ARG A 79 -0.79 3.69 7.87
N ILE A 80 0.09 2.73 8.16
CA ILE A 80 0.22 2.15 9.50
C ILE A 80 0.71 3.18 10.51
N MET A 81 1.68 4.02 10.13
CA MET A 81 2.17 5.10 10.98
C MET A 81 1.05 6.06 11.40
N SER A 82 0.17 6.42 10.46
CA SER A 82 -0.97 7.30 10.73
C SER A 82 -1.97 6.69 11.73
N ARG A 83 -2.03 5.37 11.83
CA ARG A 83 -2.91 4.59 12.72
C ARG A 83 -2.20 4.13 14.01
N SER A 84 -0.95 4.54 14.23
CA SER A 84 -0.16 4.13 15.40
C SER A 84 -0.78 4.54 16.74
N GLY A 85 -1.54 5.63 16.78
CA GLY A 85 -2.30 6.06 17.97
C GLY A 85 -3.36 5.03 18.37
N ASP A 86 -4.13 4.54 17.38
CA ASP A 86 -5.20 3.56 17.61
C ASP A 86 -4.62 2.22 18.06
N ASN A 87 -3.48 1.81 17.48
CA ASN A 87 -2.76 0.62 17.93
C ASN A 87 -2.34 0.73 19.40
N GLY A 88 -1.85 1.91 19.81
CA GLY A 88 -1.49 2.18 21.20
C GLY A 88 -2.68 2.08 22.14
N ILE A 89 -3.83 2.63 21.75
CA ILE A 89 -5.08 2.54 22.53
C ILE A 89 -5.54 1.08 22.64
N MET A 90 -5.57 0.33 21.53
CA MET A 90 -5.95 -1.08 21.51
C MET A 90 -5.07 -1.93 22.43
N MET A 91 -3.76 -1.69 22.42
CA MET A 91 -2.81 -2.36 23.31
C MET A 91 -3.00 -1.94 24.78
N ALA A 92 -3.33 -0.68 25.06
CA ALA A 92 -3.56 -0.17 26.42
C ALA A 92 -4.82 -0.77 27.08
N VAL A 93 -5.86 -1.08 26.29
CA VAL A 93 -7.10 -1.70 26.79
C VAL A 93 -7.05 -3.22 26.85
N GLY A 94 -5.87 -3.83 26.69
CA GLY A 94 -5.67 -5.28 26.79
C GLY A 94 -5.78 -6.06 25.48
N GLY A 95 -5.70 -5.39 24.33
CA GLY A 95 -5.71 -6.04 23.02
C GLY A 95 -4.52 -6.97 22.80
N ASN A 96 -4.76 -8.14 22.19
CA ASN A 96 -3.69 -9.06 21.80
C ASN A 96 -2.90 -8.46 20.61
N ARG A 97 -1.57 -8.48 20.72
CA ARG A 97 -0.64 -8.03 19.68
C ARG A 97 -0.94 -8.63 18.32
N ASN A 98 -1.14 -9.94 18.24
CA ASN A 98 -1.41 -10.62 16.96
C ASN A 98 -2.73 -10.13 16.33
N GLY A 99 -3.73 -9.82 17.16
CA GLY A 99 -4.99 -9.25 16.70
C GLY A 99 -4.82 -7.84 16.13
N VAL A 100 -4.03 -6.99 16.80
CA VAL A 100 -3.71 -5.63 16.33
C VAL A 100 -2.96 -5.67 14.99
N VAL A 101 -1.94 -6.53 14.89
CA VAL A 101 -1.19 -6.72 13.65
C VAL A 101 -2.10 -7.20 12.52
N PHE A 102 -2.90 -8.23 12.78
CA PHE A 102 -3.83 -8.76 11.78
C PHE A 102 -4.83 -7.70 11.30
N LEU A 103 -5.43 -6.94 12.20
CA LEU A 103 -6.38 -5.88 11.84
C LEU A 103 -5.74 -4.80 10.96
N GLN A 104 -4.52 -4.37 11.29
CA GLN A 104 -3.78 -3.40 10.48
C GLN A 104 -3.40 -3.96 9.11
N THR A 105 -2.92 -5.21 9.05
CA THR A 105 -2.62 -5.88 7.77
C THR A 105 -3.87 -6.01 6.90
N MET A 106 -5.03 -6.39 7.47
CA MET A 106 -6.28 -6.46 6.73
C MET A 106 -6.73 -5.10 6.21
N GLU A 107 -6.62 -4.04 7.03
CA GLU A 107 -6.98 -2.68 6.63
C GLU A 107 -6.16 -2.24 5.40
N VAL A 108 -4.85 -2.48 5.43
CA VAL A 108 -3.95 -2.14 4.32
C VAL A 108 -4.27 -2.98 3.09
N TRP A 109 -4.49 -4.29 3.22
CA TRP A 109 -4.88 -5.15 2.09
C TRP A 109 -6.19 -4.70 1.45
N LEU A 110 -7.19 -4.28 2.23
CA LEU A 110 -8.43 -3.76 1.68
C LEU A 110 -8.18 -2.49 0.87
N ILE A 111 -7.46 -1.52 1.44
CA ILE A 111 -7.23 -0.22 0.78
C ILE A 111 -6.37 -0.37 -0.48
N HIS A 112 -5.21 -1.01 -0.34
CA HIS A 112 -4.27 -1.17 -1.45
C HIS A 112 -4.75 -2.20 -2.46
N GLY A 113 -5.38 -3.29 -2.01
CA GLY A 113 -5.96 -4.31 -2.87
C GLY A 113 -7.10 -3.77 -3.73
N ILE A 114 -7.98 -2.90 -3.22
CA ILE A 114 -9.00 -2.22 -4.05
C ILE A 114 -8.33 -1.38 -5.14
N GLY A 115 -7.31 -0.60 -4.78
CA GLY A 115 -6.54 0.16 -5.75
C GLY A 115 -5.88 -0.74 -6.80
N PHE A 116 -5.30 -1.86 -6.37
CA PHE A 116 -4.63 -2.81 -7.24
C PHE A 116 -5.62 -3.52 -8.20
N VAL A 117 -6.80 -3.92 -7.72
CA VAL A 117 -7.88 -4.41 -8.61
C VAL A 117 -8.27 -3.34 -9.62
N GLY A 118 -8.37 -2.08 -9.21
CA GLY A 118 -8.55 -0.95 -10.11
C GLY A 118 -7.45 -0.87 -11.17
N SER A 119 -6.20 -1.09 -10.79
CA SER A 119 -5.08 -1.10 -11.73
C SER A 119 -5.18 -2.22 -12.77
N ILE A 120 -5.60 -3.43 -12.37
CA ILE A 120 -5.83 -4.55 -13.29
C ILE A 120 -6.93 -4.21 -14.29
N LEU A 121 -8.03 -3.62 -13.82
CA LEU A 121 -9.11 -3.18 -14.72
C LEU A 121 -8.62 -2.13 -15.72
N ILE A 122 -7.82 -1.16 -15.26
CA ILE A 122 -7.20 -0.16 -16.15
C ILE A 122 -6.28 -0.85 -17.16
N SER A 123 -5.48 -1.83 -16.75
CA SER A 123 -4.60 -2.59 -17.65
C SER A 123 -5.34 -3.46 -18.66
N ILE A 124 -6.60 -3.82 -18.42
CA ILE A 124 -7.45 -4.48 -19.42
C ILE A 124 -7.95 -3.48 -20.46
N LEU A 125 -8.32 -2.26 -20.02
CA LEU A 125 -8.81 -1.19 -20.91
C LEU A 125 -7.69 -0.51 -21.70
N LEU A 126 -6.51 -0.39 -21.08
CA LEU A 126 -5.30 0.22 -21.61
C LEU A 126 -4.17 -0.82 -21.50
N PRO A 127 -4.12 -1.80 -22.40
CA PRO A 127 -3.13 -2.87 -22.35
C PRO A 127 -1.72 -2.33 -22.62
N PHE A 128 -0.76 -2.92 -21.92
CA PHE A 128 0.64 -2.61 -22.09
C PHE A 128 1.25 -3.41 -23.23
N GLY A 129 1.92 -2.72 -24.17
CA GLY A 129 2.71 -3.38 -25.21
C GLY A 129 1.87 -4.28 -26.12
N ASN A 130 2.48 -5.38 -26.60
CA ASN A 130 1.78 -6.33 -27.48
C ASN A 130 0.88 -7.26 -26.63
N PRO A 131 -0.46 -7.25 -26.82
CA PRO A 131 -1.41 -8.09 -26.07
C PRO A 131 -1.14 -9.59 -26.20
N GLU A 132 -0.50 -10.03 -27.28
CA GLU A 132 -0.19 -11.44 -27.54
C GLU A 132 0.84 -12.02 -26.57
N LEU A 133 1.60 -11.17 -25.89
CA LEU A 133 2.62 -11.57 -24.91
C LEU A 133 2.10 -11.63 -23.48
N VAL A 134 0.86 -11.15 -23.25
CA VAL A 134 0.27 -11.06 -21.91
C VAL A 134 -0.51 -12.33 -21.60
N SER A 135 -0.20 -12.98 -20.47
CA SER A 135 -0.95 -14.15 -19.98
C SER A 135 -1.73 -13.84 -18.71
N PHE A 136 -2.83 -14.55 -18.49
CA PHE A 136 -3.54 -14.55 -17.20
C PHE A 136 -2.60 -14.86 -16.02
N LEU A 137 -1.62 -15.76 -16.22
CA LEU A 137 -0.66 -16.10 -15.18
C LEU A 137 0.21 -14.92 -14.75
N ASP A 138 0.41 -13.94 -15.63
CA ASP A 138 1.14 -12.73 -15.27
C ASP A 138 0.33 -11.88 -14.29
N TYR A 139 -0.97 -11.68 -14.55
CA TYR A 139 -1.85 -10.97 -13.61
C TYR A 139 -1.97 -11.69 -12.27
N LEU A 140 -2.03 -13.02 -12.29
CA LEU A 140 -2.02 -13.79 -11.04
C LEU A 140 -0.70 -13.61 -10.28
N GLY A 141 0.43 -13.64 -11.00
CA GLY A 141 1.76 -13.40 -10.43
C GLY A 141 1.89 -12.01 -9.81
N THR A 142 1.37 -10.98 -10.46
CA THR A 142 1.40 -9.60 -9.93
C THR A 142 0.53 -9.44 -8.69
N ILE A 143 -0.66 -10.04 -8.66
CA ILE A 143 -1.53 -10.07 -7.47
C ILE A 143 -0.82 -10.75 -6.30
N LEU A 144 -0.25 -11.94 -6.53
CA LEU A 144 0.45 -12.67 -5.46
C LEU A 144 1.64 -11.88 -4.93
N LEU A 145 2.40 -11.23 -5.82
CA LEU A 145 3.52 -10.40 -5.43
C LEU A 145 3.05 -9.17 -4.63
N GLU A 146 1.95 -8.53 -5.02
CA GLU A 146 1.37 -7.41 -4.28
C GLU A 146 0.91 -7.83 -2.88
N ILE A 147 0.16 -8.92 -2.76
CA ILE A 147 -0.35 -9.42 -1.48
C ILE A 147 0.81 -9.71 -0.54
N LEU A 148 1.85 -10.38 -1.04
CA LEU A 148 3.04 -10.70 -0.26
C LEU A 148 3.81 -9.44 0.14
N LEU A 149 4.05 -8.53 -0.79
CA LEU A 149 4.77 -7.29 -0.56
C LEU A 149 4.09 -6.44 0.51
N ILE A 150 2.81 -6.13 0.29
CA ILE A 150 2.02 -5.28 1.18
C ILE A 150 1.77 -5.99 2.49
N GLY A 151 1.45 -7.29 2.47
CA GLY A 151 1.19 -8.08 3.67
C GLY A 151 2.41 -8.18 4.58
N ALA A 152 3.58 -8.45 4.01
CA ALA A 152 4.83 -8.56 4.77
C ALA A 152 5.23 -7.21 5.38
N ILE A 153 5.22 -6.14 4.60
CA ILE A 153 5.56 -4.79 5.10
C ILE A 153 4.54 -4.33 6.13
N ALA A 154 3.25 -4.59 5.89
CA ALA A 154 2.20 -4.19 6.82
C ALA A 154 2.32 -4.94 8.14
N GLY A 155 2.45 -6.26 8.08
CA GLY A 155 2.59 -7.12 9.26
C GLY A 155 3.82 -6.75 10.08
N PHE A 156 4.98 -6.58 9.41
CA PHE A 156 6.22 -6.19 10.07
C PHE A 156 6.12 -4.80 10.70
N THR A 157 5.63 -3.80 9.96
CA THR A 157 5.52 -2.42 10.45
C THR A 157 4.52 -2.33 11.60
N ALA A 158 3.35 -2.95 11.48
CA ALA A 158 2.35 -3.00 12.54
C ALA A 158 2.90 -3.68 13.79
N PHE A 159 3.63 -4.79 13.63
CA PHE A 159 4.29 -5.48 14.74
C PHE A 159 5.25 -4.55 15.49
N LEU A 160 6.12 -3.82 14.78
CA LEU A 160 7.02 -2.85 15.41
C LEU A 160 6.26 -1.79 16.21
N TYR A 161 5.15 -1.28 15.68
CA TYR A 161 4.31 -0.31 16.39
C TYR A 161 3.63 -0.88 17.66
N THR A 162 3.41 -2.20 17.73
CA THR A 162 2.92 -2.85 18.96
C THR A 162 3.99 -3.02 20.05
N LEU A 163 5.27 -2.80 19.74
CA LEU A 163 6.37 -2.82 20.71
C LEU A 163 6.61 -1.45 21.34
N ILE A 164 6.02 -0.39 20.77
CA ILE A 164 6.10 0.96 21.31
C ILE A 164 5.18 1.07 22.53
N ASP A 165 5.61 1.84 23.53
CA ASP A 165 4.82 2.12 24.73
C ASP A 165 3.38 2.57 24.37
N PRO A 166 2.36 1.79 24.73
CA PRO A 166 0.98 2.04 24.33
C PRO A 166 0.42 3.33 24.95
N TYR A 167 0.89 3.70 26.14
CA TYR A 167 0.46 4.91 26.85
C TYR A 167 1.11 6.19 26.31
N LYS A 168 2.07 6.09 25.38
CA LYS A 168 2.63 7.25 24.68
C LYS A 168 1.55 7.96 23.84
N SER A 169 0.64 7.21 23.23
CA SER A 169 -0.48 7.75 22.45
C SER A 169 -1.45 8.54 23.33
N ILE A 170 -1.83 7.96 24.49
CA ILE A 170 -2.74 8.55 25.47
C ILE A 170 -2.15 9.82 26.10
N ARG A 171 -0.83 9.84 26.37
CA ARG A 171 -0.15 11.02 26.94
C ARG A 171 -0.03 12.19 25.97
N ARG A 172 -0.02 11.94 24.65
CA ARG A 172 0.02 12.99 23.61
C ARG A 172 -1.34 13.59 23.28
N GLY A 173 -2.43 12.90 23.63
CA GLY A 173 -3.80 13.39 23.45
C GLY A 173 -4.31 14.29 24.59
N LYS A 174 -3.44 14.66 25.54
CA LYS A 174 -3.73 15.63 26.61
C LYS A 174 -3.40 17.05 26.15
#